data_AF-H3GVC1-F1
#
_entry.id   AF-H3GVC1-F1
#
_cell.length_a   1.000
_cell.length_b   1.000
_cell.length_c   1.000
_cell.angle_alpha   90.00
_cell.angle_beta   90.00
_cell.angle_gamma   90.00
#
_symmetry.space_group_name_H-M   'P 1'
#
loop_
_entity.id
_entity.type
_entity.pdbx_description
1 polymer ?
#
loop_
_entity_poly.entity_id
_entity_poly.type
_entity_poly.pdbx_seq_one_letter_code
_entity_poly.pdbx_strand_id
1 'polypeptide(L)'
;MPTRGKVVKPGAGRKSGTPEESTKFRNKILGLSAVAEQNSAVPSFNEYGNAVDQRDIVTQLNEELARRQESYVRRERQYKVRIGELEALLSDSRAKKGKENTLDVSMDRVRSMHRSILDSVDQVQDRTSKILQGKYVQEKDLLRAFRARLYSVQEELESEKNKTDDGASAWIEKSKQLETEVEWTKELADRLDRLNQSLTRENQRLKTQFSTQENDREFLVKQLVTVKKDNVSLRTEIDSLRQQLDQLRESGQPQQQQHHSHPQAVFATASTSSLPKVHYRDSATSLALAGQQRPNTAVASDGDNRYKEIIKRLKRLLEVERRNLQQVRTAYKLELQNHTELEMILKECVQDIRSEVAHVSQLPLVMSSHSSSSLQGSPQHGGRQSEGRLSSSERLRLIDTLLEKEQLLGLLTTKAFPVRNGKRRGDPLLTGEAVSPNEVARLLSDVSSFSDSRERQ
;
A
#
# COMPACT_ATOMS: atom_id res chain seq x y z
N MET A 1 3.61 -9.12 -27.48
CA MET A 1 4.82 -9.85 -27.92
C MET A 1 4.71 -10.18 -29.41
N PRO A 2 5.23 -9.32 -30.31
CA PRO A 2 5.39 -9.65 -31.71
C PRO A 2 6.87 -9.75 -32.14
N THR A 3 7.08 -10.60 -33.13
CA THR A 3 8.35 -10.90 -33.82
C THR A 3 8.75 -9.78 -34.80
N ARG A 4 10.05 -9.52 -34.92
CA ARG A 4 10.77 -8.83 -36.03
C ARG A 4 12.27 -8.98 -35.72
N GLY A 5 13.20 -9.29 -36.61
CA GLY A 5 13.21 -9.27 -38.06
C GLY A 5 14.50 -8.60 -38.55
N LYS A 6 15.45 -9.42 -39.04
CA LYS A 6 16.37 -9.26 -40.20
C LYS A 6 17.28 -8.02 -40.38
N VAL A 7 18.32 -8.25 -41.20
CA VAL A 7 19.27 -7.34 -41.92
C VAL A 7 20.61 -7.14 -41.19
N VAL A 8 21.80 -7.65 -41.59
CA VAL A 8 22.57 -7.84 -42.86
C VAL A 8 23.45 -6.64 -43.27
N LYS A 9 24.78 -6.92 -43.31
CA LYS A 9 25.93 -6.30 -44.06
C LYS A 9 26.56 -4.98 -43.53
N PRO A 10 27.78 -4.60 -44.00
CA PRO A 10 29.01 -5.38 -44.26
C PRO A 10 30.31 -4.67 -43.78
N GLY A 11 31.47 -5.33 -43.94
CA GLY A 11 32.64 -4.65 -44.50
C GLY A 11 33.82 -4.33 -43.57
N ALA A 12 34.66 -5.33 -43.29
CA ALA A 12 36.08 -5.17 -43.00
C ALA A 12 36.80 -6.19 -43.92
N GLY A 13 37.89 -5.91 -44.63
CA GLY A 13 38.92 -4.90 -44.47
C GLY A 13 40.25 -5.64 -44.59
N ARG A 14 41.01 -5.39 -45.67
CA ARG A 14 42.49 -5.40 -45.77
C ARG A 14 42.96 -5.69 -47.20
N LYS A 15 43.67 -4.72 -47.76
CA LYS A 15 44.57 -4.86 -48.91
C LYS A 15 46.00 -4.85 -48.37
N SER A 16 46.79 -5.85 -48.75
CA SER A 16 48.26 -5.87 -48.77
C SER A 16 48.63 -6.13 -50.24
N GLY A 17 49.44 -5.29 -50.91
CA GLY A 17 50.90 -5.44 -50.97
C GLY A 17 51.26 -6.79 -51.60
N THR A 18 51.86 -6.95 -52.78
CA THR A 18 52.93 -6.20 -53.47
C THR A 18 53.04 -6.69 -54.93
N PRO A 19 53.79 -6.00 -55.81
CA PRO A 19 53.78 -6.22 -57.25
C PRO A 19 54.84 -7.24 -57.70
N GLU A 20 54.43 -8.25 -58.47
CA GLU A 20 55.37 -9.08 -59.24
C GLU A 20 55.55 -8.55 -60.67
N GLU A 21 56.76 -8.05 -60.87
CA GLU A 21 57.61 -8.00 -62.06
C GLU A 21 57.16 -8.94 -63.21
N SER A 22 56.67 -8.45 -64.35
CA SER A 22 57.40 -7.74 -65.41
C SER A 22 58.70 -8.41 -65.90
N THR A 23 58.63 -9.72 -66.16
CA THR A 23 59.64 -10.56 -66.83
C THR A 23 59.62 -10.42 -68.36
N LYS A 24 59.55 -9.20 -68.90
CA LYS A 24 59.57 -8.99 -70.37
C LYS A 24 60.32 -7.72 -70.79
N PHE A 25 61.55 -7.48 -70.35
CA PHE A 25 62.38 -6.42 -70.98
C PHE A 25 63.89 -6.54 -70.74
N ARG A 26 64.46 -7.75 -70.78
CA ARG A 26 65.92 -7.93 -70.59
C ARG A 26 66.56 -8.96 -71.53
N ASN A 27 66.19 -8.93 -72.82
CA ASN A 27 66.80 -9.75 -73.87
C ASN A 27 67.09 -8.96 -75.18
N LYS A 28 67.43 -7.67 -75.10
CA LYS A 28 67.57 -6.83 -76.31
C LYS A 28 68.68 -5.76 -76.28
N ILE A 29 69.75 -5.96 -75.50
CA ILE A 29 70.96 -5.11 -75.54
C ILE A 29 72.24 -5.96 -75.40
N LEU A 30 72.40 -6.96 -76.25
CA LEU A 30 73.72 -7.52 -76.60
C LEU A 30 73.70 -7.79 -78.11
N GLY A 31 73.71 -6.69 -78.86
CA GLY A 31 74.01 -6.70 -80.28
C GLY A 31 75.51 -6.93 -80.49
N LEU A 32 75.97 -8.15 -80.25
CA LEU A 32 77.24 -8.65 -80.77
C LEU A 32 76.92 -9.46 -82.04
N SER A 33 76.66 -8.70 -83.10
CA SER A 33 76.70 -9.21 -84.46
C SER A 33 78.17 -9.38 -84.84
N ALA A 34 78.48 -10.58 -85.30
CA ALA A 34 79.30 -10.90 -86.46
C ALA A 34 80.73 -10.31 -86.60
N VAL A 35 81.54 -11.08 -87.32
CA VAL A 35 82.84 -10.72 -87.91
C VAL A 35 84.05 -11.01 -87.03
N ALA A 36 84.37 -12.30 -86.92
CA ALA A 36 85.76 -12.77 -86.84
C ALA A 36 85.85 -14.08 -87.64
N GLU A 37 86.93 -14.24 -88.39
CA GLU A 37 87.32 -15.43 -89.18
C GLU A 37 86.82 -15.51 -90.63
N GLN A 38 87.21 -14.50 -91.43
CA GLN A 38 87.67 -14.73 -92.79
C GLN A 38 89.08 -14.11 -92.92
N ASN A 39 89.96 -14.80 -93.64
CA ASN A 39 91.32 -14.41 -94.10
C ASN A 39 92.51 -14.90 -93.26
N SER A 40 92.94 -16.13 -93.55
CA SER A 40 94.37 -16.49 -93.61
C SER A 40 94.65 -17.25 -94.91
N ALA A 41 94.66 -16.52 -96.03
CA ALA A 41 95.29 -16.99 -97.26
C ALA A 41 96.80 -16.77 -97.14
N VAL A 42 97.54 -17.84 -96.87
CA VAL A 42 99.01 -17.87 -96.94
C VAL A 42 99.39 -18.34 -98.36
N PRO A 43 100.07 -17.51 -99.19
CA PRO A 43 100.64 -17.96 -100.45
C PRO A 43 101.93 -18.75 -100.17
N SER A 44 101.99 -19.98 -100.67
CA SER A 44 103.22 -20.79 -100.74
C SER A 44 104.12 -20.22 -101.85
N PHE A 45 105.17 -19.50 -101.46
CA PHE A 45 106.20 -18.96 -102.35
C PHE A 45 107.42 -19.88 -102.33
N ASN A 46 107.56 -20.72 -103.36
CA ASN A 46 108.84 -21.32 -103.74
C ASN A 46 109.54 -20.39 -104.74
N GLU A 47 110.75 -19.95 -104.36
CA GLU A 47 111.98 -20.02 -105.17
C GLU A 47 111.89 -19.46 -106.62
N TYR A 48 112.44 -18.31 -107.00
CA TYR A 48 113.86 -17.91 -106.97
C TYR A 48 114.00 -16.38 -107.24
N GLY A 49 114.85 -15.68 -106.47
CA GLY A 49 115.69 -14.56 -106.96
C GLY A 49 115.15 -13.11 -107.01
N ASN A 50 115.46 -12.27 -106.00
CA ASN A 50 116.10 -10.93 -106.12
C ASN A 50 116.04 -10.16 -104.79
N ALA A 51 117.20 -9.79 -104.22
CA ALA A 51 117.36 -9.20 -102.88
C ALA A 51 116.96 -7.70 -102.76
N VAL A 52 116.40 -7.10 -103.81
CA VAL A 52 116.03 -5.67 -103.83
C VAL A 52 114.56 -5.47 -103.42
N ASP A 53 113.66 -6.41 -103.74
CA ASP A 53 112.23 -6.29 -103.46
C ASP A 53 111.86 -6.52 -101.98
N GLN A 54 112.71 -7.21 -101.20
CA GLN A 54 112.46 -7.44 -99.77
C GLN A 54 112.58 -6.17 -98.92
N ARG A 55 113.39 -5.18 -99.31
CA ARG A 55 113.52 -3.92 -98.56
C ARG A 55 112.29 -3.04 -98.71
N ASP A 56 111.70 -3.00 -99.90
CA ASP A 56 110.51 -2.20 -100.18
C ASP A 56 109.25 -2.77 -99.51
N ILE A 57 109.19 -4.09 -99.33
CA ILE A 57 108.12 -4.74 -98.54
C ILE A 57 108.27 -4.40 -97.05
N VAL A 58 109.49 -4.40 -96.51
CA VAL A 58 109.74 -4.04 -95.09
C VAL A 58 109.43 -2.57 -94.81
N THR A 59 109.73 -1.65 -95.74
CA THR A 59 109.36 -0.23 -95.58
C THR A 59 107.85 -0.02 -95.70
N GLN A 60 107.18 -0.67 -96.65
CA GLN A 60 105.70 -0.65 -96.73
C GLN A 60 105.03 -1.19 -95.47
N LEU A 61 105.52 -2.30 -94.92
CA LEU A 61 104.99 -2.88 -93.68
C LEU A 61 105.20 -1.96 -92.48
N ASN A 62 106.34 -1.28 -92.39
CA ASN A 62 106.61 -0.31 -91.32
C ASN A 62 105.71 0.94 -91.43
N GLU A 63 105.48 1.45 -92.63
CA GLU A 63 104.53 2.56 -92.84
C GLU A 63 103.09 2.13 -92.54
N GLU A 64 102.69 0.92 -92.90
CA GLU A 64 101.36 0.38 -92.57
C GLU A 64 101.19 0.20 -91.05
N LEU A 65 102.23 -0.28 -90.36
CA LEU A 65 102.24 -0.45 -88.90
C LEU A 65 102.15 0.93 -88.20
N ALA A 66 102.88 1.94 -88.69
CA ALA A 66 102.78 3.31 -88.19
C ALA A 66 101.39 3.92 -88.41
N ARG A 67 100.77 3.73 -89.59
CA ARG A 67 99.39 4.17 -89.87
C ARG A 67 98.38 3.47 -88.96
N ARG A 68 98.55 2.18 -88.68
CA ARG A 68 97.70 1.44 -87.74
C ARG A 68 97.87 1.97 -86.32
N GLN A 69 99.10 2.17 -85.86
CA GLN A 69 99.37 2.76 -84.54
C GLN A 69 98.73 4.15 -84.41
N GLU A 70 98.88 5.02 -85.42
CA GLU A 70 98.27 6.35 -85.41
C GLU A 70 96.73 6.29 -85.40
N SER A 71 96.14 5.33 -86.13
CA SER A 71 94.69 5.05 -86.11
C SER A 71 94.21 4.56 -84.74
N TYR A 72 94.98 3.70 -84.06
CA TYR A 72 94.69 3.28 -82.69
C TYR A 72 94.80 4.44 -81.71
N VAL A 73 95.84 5.26 -81.80
CA VAL A 73 96.02 6.44 -80.94
C VAL A 73 94.90 7.47 -81.16
N ARG A 74 94.46 7.70 -82.40
CA ARG A 74 93.30 8.56 -82.68
C ARG A 74 92.01 8.01 -82.09
N ARG A 75 91.73 6.72 -82.27
CA ARG A 75 90.56 6.08 -81.64
C ARG A 75 90.64 6.11 -80.13
N GLU A 76 91.81 5.86 -79.55
CA GLU A 76 92.03 5.91 -78.11
C GLU A 76 91.80 7.32 -77.56
N ARG A 77 92.29 8.36 -78.25
CA ARG A 77 91.99 9.76 -77.90
C ARG A 77 90.50 10.07 -78.00
N GLN A 78 89.82 9.63 -79.06
CA GLN A 78 88.38 9.79 -79.22
C GLN A 78 87.60 9.09 -78.10
N TYR A 79 87.98 7.87 -77.73
CA TYR A 79 87.36 7.16 -76.62
C TYR A 79 87.65 7.85 -75.29
N LYS A 80 88.86 8.34 -75.05
CA LYS A 80 89.19 9.11 -73.84
C LYS A 80 88.37 10.39 -73.72
N VAL A 81 88.20 11.14 -74.81
CA VAL A 81 87.33 12.32 -74.84
C VAL A 81 85.88 11.91 -74.55
N ARG A 82 85.38 10.85 -75.20
CA ARG A 82 84.01 10.39 -74.99
C ARG A 82 83.75 9.88 -73.58
N ILE A 83 84.72 9.20 -72.97
CA ILE A 83 84.67 8.78 -71.57
C ILE A 83 84.61 10.01 -70.67
N GLY A 84 85.46 11.02 -70.91
CA GLY A 84 85.43 12.27 -70.15
C GLY A 84 84.09 13.02 -70.26
N GLU A 85 83.49 13.08 -71.45
CA GLU A 85 82.15 13.65 -71.63
C GLU A 85 81.07 12.87 -70.87
N LEU A 86 81.10 11.54 -70.93
CA LEU A 86 80.14 10.69 -70.23
C LEU A 86 80.30 10.77 -68.71
N GLU A 87 81.53 10.85 -68.21
CA GLU A 87 81.83 11.07 -66.79
C GLU A 87 81.35 12.44 -66.32
N ALA A 88 81.52 13.49 -67.12
CA ALA A 88 80.99 14.83 -66.83
C ALA A 88 79.46 14.82 -66.76
N LEU A 89 78.78 14.19 -67.73
CA LEU A 89 77.32 14.05 -67.72
C LEU A 89 76.80 13.23 -66.53
N LEU A 90 77.53 12.19 -66.11
CA LEU A 90 77.21 11.42 -64.91
C LEU A 90 77.43 12.23 -63.62
N SER A 91 78.47 13.04 -63.57
CA SER A 91 78.74 13.96 -62.46
C SER A 91 77.62 15.00 -62.32
N ASP A 92 77.24 15.65 -63.42
CA ASP A 92 76.12 16.60 -63.47
C ASP A 92 74.79 15.94 -63.09
N SER A 93 74.55 14.70 -63.53
CA SER A 93 73.35 13.93 -63.16
C SER A 93 73.35 13.56 -61.67
N ARG A 94 74.51 13.23 -61.08
CA ARG A 94 74.64 12.98 -59.63
C ARG A 94 74.43 14.26 -58.82
N ALA A 95 74.95 15.40 -59.28
CA ALA A 95 74.73 16.70 -58.63
C ALA A 95 73.24 17.12 -58.70
N LYS A 96 72.57 16.88 -59.83
CA LYS A 96 71.12 17.09 -59.98
C LYS A 96 70.31 16.13 -59.10
N LYS A 97 70.69 14.85 -59.03
CA LYS A 97 70.06 13.85 -58.15
C LYS A 97 70.18 14.23 -56.67
N GLY A 98 71.28 14.86 -56.24
CA GLY A 98 71.40 15.40 -54.89
C GLY A 98 70.34 16.46 -54.56
N LYS A 99 70.03 17.35 -55.52
CA LYS A 99 68.97 18.36 -55.37
C LYS A 99 67.57 17.74 -55.39
N GLU A 100 67.36 16.74 -56.25
CA GLU A 100 66.12 15.96 -56.29
C GLU A 100 65.87 15.24 -54.95
N ASN A 101 66.92 14.66 -54.34
CA ASN A 101 66.84 14.02 -53.03
C ASN A 101 66.48 15.00 -51.92
N THR A 102 66.98 16.25 -51.96
CA THR A 102 66.58 17.29 -50.99
C THR A 102 65.14 17.75 -51.16
N LEU A 103 64.64 17.83 -52.40
CA LEU A 103 63.25 18.17 -52.68
C LEU A 103 62.31 17.05 -52.21
N ASP A 104 62.71 15.79 -52.38
CA ASP A 104 61.94 14.63 -51.94
C ASP A 104 61.84 14.57 -50.41
N VAL A 105 62.95 14.83 -49.68
CA VAL A 105 62.93 14.97 -48.21
C VAL A 105 62.02 16.11 -47.74
N SER A 106 62.04 17.25 -48.44
CA SER A 106 61.13 18.36 -48.16
C SER A 106 59.67 17.96 -48.41
N MET A 107 59.38 17.28 -49.52
CA MET A 107 58.04 16.78 -49.86
C MET A 107 57.55 15.74 -48.85
N ASP A 108 58.41 14.85 -48.36
CA ASP A 108 58.07 13.88 -47.32
C ASP A 108 57.81 14.54 -45.98
N ARG A 109 58.55 15.60 -45.63
CA ARG A 109 58.23 16.42 -44.46
C ARG A 109 56.87 17.11 -44.61
N VAL A 110 56.54 17.65 -45.78
CA VAL A 110 55.22 18.24 -46.06
C VAL A 110 54.11 17.18 -45.95
N ARG A 111 54.31 15.99 -46.52
CA ARG A 111 53.36 14.86 -46.39
C ARG A 111 53.20 14.42 -44.93
N SER A 112 54.27 14.37 -44.16
CA SER A 112 54.25 14.03 -42.73
C SER A 112 53.47 15.07 -41.92
N MET A 113 53.74 16.37 -42.13
CA MET A 113 52.99 17.45 -41.51
C MET A 113 51.51 17.41 -41.92
N HIS A 114 51.20 17.15 -43.19
CA HIS A 114 49.82 17.00 -43.65
C HIS A 114 49.10 15.83 -42.98
N ARG A 115 49.75 14.66 -42.86
CA ARG A 115 49.19 13.52 -42.10
C ARG A 115 48.93 13.89 -40.64
N SER A 116 49.88 14.56 -39.98
CA SER A 116 49.70 15.02 -38.59
C SER A 116 48.56 16.03 -38.45
N ILE A 117 48.37 16.91 -39.44
CA ILE A 117 47.21 17.83 -39.48
C ILE A 117 45.91 17.04 -39.65
N LEU A 118 45.85 16.06 -40.56
CA LEU A 118 44.68 15.20 -40.74
C LEU A 118 44.35 14.41 -39.46
N ASP A 119 45.34 13.81 -38.80
CA ASP A 119 45.16 13.11 -37.53
C ASP A 119 44.64 14.06 -36.42
N SER A 120 45.11 15.30 -36.42
CA SER A 120 44.64 16.33 -35.47
C SER A 120 43.21 16.75 -35.77
N VAL A 121 42.85 16.88 -37.05
CA VAL A 121 41.48 17.18 -37.50
C VAL A 121 40.54 16.03 -37.12
N ASP A 122 40.94 14.77 -37.37
CA ASP A 122 40.17 13.59 -36.98
C ASP A 122 39.95 13.54 -35.46
N GLN A 123 40.99 13.84 -34.66
CA GLN A 123 40.85 13.94 -33.21
C GLN A 123 39.90 15.06 -32.78
N VAL A 124 39.94 16.22 -33.42
CA VAL A 124 39.01 17.33 -33.13
C VAL A 124 37.59 16.96 -33.55
N GLN A 125 37.42 16.28 -34.68
CA GLN A 125 36.14 15.79 -35.17
C GLN A 125 35.54 14.74 -34.22
N ASP A 126 36.36 13.81 -33.72
CA ASP A 126 35.94 12.80 -32.74
C ASP A 126 35.55 13.43 -31.40
N ARG A 127 36.36 14.37 -30.91
CA ARG A 127 36.04 15.12 -29.68
C ARG A 127 34.75 15.91 -29.85
N THR A 128 34.58 16.59 -30.97
CA THR A 128 33.36 17.37 -31.28
C THR A 128 32.13 16.46 -31.37
N SER A 129 32.26 15.31 -32.03
CA SER A 129 31.18 14.31 -32.14
C SER A 129 30.79 13.74 -30.79
N LYS A 130 31.77 13.42 -29.93
CA LYS A 130 31.52 12.96 -28.55
C LYS A 130 30.85 14.04 -27.69
N ILE A 131 31.27 15.30 -27.80
CA ILE A 131 30.64 16.41 -27.09
C ILE A 131 29.18 16.57 -27.56
N LEU A 132 28.94 16.54 -28.87
CA LEU A 132 27.60 16.69 -29.43
C LEU A 132 26.68 15.53 -29.03
N GLN A 133 27.20 14.30 -29.08
CA GLN A 133 26.47 13.10 -28.63
C GLN A 133 26.20 13.15 -27.12
N GLY A 134 27.18 13.56 -26.31
CA GLY A 134 27.02 13.74 -24.87
C GLY A 134 25.94 14.75 -24.53
N LYS A 135 25.94 15.91 -25.21
CA LYS A 135 24.90 16.93 -25.03
C LYS A 135 23.51 16.41 -25.43
N TYR A 136 23.41 15.72 -26.56
CA TYR A 136 22.14 15.12 -27.00
C TYR A 136 21.60 14.10 -25.98
N VAL A 137 22.47 13.25 -25.42
CA VAL A 137 22.09 12.29 -24.38
C VAL A 137 21.63 13.02 -23.11
N GLN A 138 22.35 14.06 -22.68
CA GLN A 138 21.96 14.88 -21.52
C GLN A 138 20.59 15.55 -21.72
N GLU A 139 20.32 16.13 -22.88
CA GLU A 139 19.01 16.72 -23.20
C GLU A 139 17.89 15.68 -23.16
N LYS A 140 18.16 14.47 -23.70
CA LYS A 140 17.19 13.36 -23.66
C LYS A 140 16.92 12.88 -22.24
N ASP A 141 17.93 12.80 -21.39
CA ASP A 141 17.79 12.39 -20.00
C ASP A 141 17.10 13.46 -19.16
N LEU A 142 17.38 14.74 -19.43
CA LEU A 142 16.67 15.86 -18.84
C LEU A 142 15.18 15.82 -19.21
N LEU A 143 14.84 15.60 -20.49
CA LEU A 143 13.46 15.44 -20.94
C LEU A 143 12.78 14.22 -20.30
N ARG A 144 13.52 13.12 -20.10
CA ARG A 144 12.99 11.94 -19.40
C ARG A 144 12.71 12.24 -17.94
N ALA A 145 13.60 12.95 -17.25
CA ALA A 145 13.41 13.37 -15.86
C ALA A 145 12.22 14.32 -15.73
N PHE A 146 12.08 15.29 -16.64
CA PHE A 146 10.91 16.18 -16.67
C PHE A 146 9.61 15.41 -16.90
N ARG A 147 9.58 14.46 -17.85
CA ARG A 147 8.39 13.62 -18.07
C ARG A 147 8.05 12.77 -16.85
N ALA A 148 9.05 12.14 -16.23
CA ALA A 148 8.86 11.37 -15.00
C ALA A 148 8.28 12.25 -13.87
N ARG A 149 8.79 13.48 -13.72
CA ARG A 149 8.26 14.43 -12.74
C ARG A 149 6.83 14.87 -13.06
N LEU A 150 6.50 15.11 -14.33
CA LEU A 150 5.12 15.43 -14.74
C LEU A 150 4.16 14.29 -14.43
N TYR A 151 4.54 13.05 -14.71
CA TYR A 151 3.73 11.89 -14.35
C TYR A 151 3.58 11.74 -12.83
N SER A 152 4.65 11.92 -12.06
CA SER A 152 4.60 11.87 -10.60
C SER A 152 3.68 12.95 -10.02
N VAL A 153 3.75 14.19 -10.53
CA VAL A 153 2.87 15.28 -10.10
C VAL A 153 1.42 15.00 -10.50
N GLN A 154 1.18 14.45 -11.69
CA GLN A 154 -0.17 14.09 -12.12
C GLN A 154 -0.75 12.95 -11.27
N GLU A 155 0.04 11.93 -10.96
CA GLU A 155 -0.34 10.84 -10.07
C GLU A 155 -0.62 11.34 -8.65
N GLU A 156 0.20 12.27 -8.13
CA GLU A 156 -0.02 12.90 -6.84
C GLU A 156 -1.36 13.66 -6.81
N LEU A 157 -1.64 14.45 -7.85
CA LEU A 157 -2.88 15.24 -7.98
C LEU A 157 -4.12 14.35 -8.15
N GLU A 158 -4.02 13.27 -8.92
CA GLU A 158 -5.07 12.25 -9.03
C GLU A 158 -5.28 11.54 -7.67
N SER A 159 -4.21 11.18 -6.96
CA SER A 159 -4.31 10.55 -5.64
C SER A 159 -4.91 11.48 -4.60
N GLU A 160 -4.59 12.78 -4.64
CA GLU A 160 -5.11 13.79 -3.72
C GLU A 160 -6.59 14.05 -4.00
N LYS A 161 -6.98 14.14 -5.28
CA LYS A 161 -8.39 14.23 -5.69
C LYS A 161 -9.18 13.03 -5.17
N ASN A 162 -8.68 11.81 -5.35
CA ASN A 162 -9.35 10.60 -4.88
C ASN A 162 -9.47 10.57 -3.35
N LYS A 163 -8.43 10.98 -2.60
CA LYS A 163 -8.49 11.09 -1.14
C LYS A 163 -9.54 12.10 -0.66
N THR A 164 -9.69 13.23 -1.35
CA THR A 164 -10.72 14.22 -0.99
C THR A 164 -12.13 13.69 -1.21
N ASP A 165 -12.33 12.89 -2.25
CA ASP A 165 -13.62 12.28 -2.58
C ASP A 165 -13.99 11.13 -1.62
N ASP A 166 -12.99 10.35 -1.20
CA ASP A 166 -13.15 9.30 -0.19
C ASP A 166 -13.57 9.88 1.17
N GLY A 167 -13.01 11.04 1.56
CA GLY A 167 -13.39 11.72 2.79
C GLY A 167 -14.85 12.19 2.79
N ALA A 168 -15.30 12.79 1.69
CA ALA A 168 -16.69 13.21 1.53
C ALA A 168 -17.64 12.01 1.52
N SER A 169 -17.28 10.94 0.79
CA SER A 169 -18.06 9.72 0.71
C SER A 169 -18.22 9.03 2.08
N ALA A 170 -17.14 8.94 2.85
CA ALA A 170 -17.18 8.37 4.21
C ALA A 170 -18.06 9.19 5.17
N TRP A 171 -18.04 10.53 5.06
CA TRP A 171 -18.92 11.39 5.85
C TRP A 171 -20.40 11.24 5.45
N ILE A 172 -20.68 11.12 4.15
CA ILE A 172 -22.04 10.87 3.63
C ILE A 172 -22.56 9.53 4.13
N GLU A 173 -21.75 8.46 4.04
CA GLU A 173 -22.13 7.14 4.52
C GLU A 173 -22.39 7.13 6.04
N LYS A 174 -21.52 7.79 6.82
CA LYS A 174 -21.72 7.96 8.26
C LYS A 174 -23.00 8.75 8.58
N SER A 175 -23.29 9.81 7.84
CA SER A 175 -24.54 10.59 8.00
C SER A 175 -25.75 9.71 7.74
N LYS A 176 -25.73 8.95 6.64
CA LYS A 176 -26.81 8.01 6.29
C LYS A 176 -26.99 6.92 7.34
N GLN A 177 -25.91 6.38 7.89
CA GLN A 177 -26.00 5.41 8.97
C GLN A 177 -26.66 6.00 10.22
N LEU A 178 -26.22 7.20 10.64
CA LEU A 178 -26.82 7.90 11.78
C LEU A 178 -28.31 8.20 11.56
N GLU A 179 -28.71 8.60 10.35
CA GLU A 179 -30.12 8.78 9.99
C GLU A 179 -30.93 7.49 10.16
N THR A 180 -30.40 6.35 9.70
CA THR A 180 -31.07 5.05 9.88
C THR A 180 -31.17 4.63 11.35
N GLU A 181 -30.14 4.89 12.16
CA GLU A 181 -30.16 4.60 13.60
C GLU A 181 -31.14 5.50 14.34
N VAL A 182 -31.24 6.78 13.96
CA VAL A 182 -32.23 7.72 14.50
C VAL A 182 -33.65 7.28 14.15
N GLU A 183 -33.91 6.86 12.92
CA GLU A 183 -35.24 6.40 12.53
C GLU A 183 -35.62 5.11 13.26
N TRP A 184 -34.70 4.15 13.36
CA TRP A 184 -34.92 2.92 14.12
C TRP A 184 -35.19 3.17 15.60
N THR A 185 -34.47 4.11 16.22
CA THR A 185 -34.70 4.46 17.64
C THR A 185 -36.03 5.17 17.86
N LYS A 186 -36.48 6.03 16.93
CA LYS A 186 -37.83 6.60 16.96
C LYS A 186 -38.91 5.53 16.85
N GLU A 187 -38.79 4.61 15.89
CA GLU A 187 -39.75 3.50 15.75
C GLU A 187 -39.84 2.64 17.02
N LEU A 188 -38.70 2.37 17.65
CA LEU A 188 -38.64 1.63 18.92
C LEU A 188 -39.31 2.40 20.06
N ALA A 189 -39.05 3.71 20.17
CA ALA A 189 -39.67 4.59 21.16
C ALA A 189 -41.20 4.63 20.98
N ASP A 190 -41.68 4.83 19.76
CA ASP A 190 -43.10 4.83 19.42
C ASP A 190 -43.77 3.50 19.77
N ARG A 191 -43.09 2.38 19.52
CA ARG A 191 -43.60 1.05 19.87
C ARG A 191 -43.70 0.87 21.39
N LEU A 192 -42.68 1.29 22.14
CA LEU A 192 -42.67 1.24 23.60
C LEU A 192 -43.78 2.12 24.18
N ASP A 193 -43.99 3.32 23.65
CA ASP A 193 -45.06 4.22 24.08
C ASP A 193 -46.44 3.63 23.84
N ARG A 194 -46.68 3.00 22.69
CA ARG A 194 -47.95 2.30 22.42
C ARG A 194 -48.21 1.18 23.43
N LEU A 195 -47.18 0.38 23.74
CA LEU A 195 -47.28 -0.69 24.73
C LEU A 195 -47.53 -0.14 26.14
N ASN A 196 -46.82 0.92 26.53
CA ASN A 196 -46.97 1.53 27.84
C ASN A 196 -48.36 2.18 28.01
N GLN A 197 -48.88 2.83 26.97
CA GLN A 197 -50.26 3.32 26.94
C GLN A 197 -51.27 2.18 27.09
N SER A 198 -51.08 1.05 26.40
CA SER A 198 -51.95 -0.12 26.54
C SER A 198 -51.96 -0.65 27.97
N LEU A 199 -50.78 -0.84 28.56
CA LEU A 199 -50.64 -1.30 29.95
C LEU A 199 -51.24 -0.31 30.94
N THR A 200 -51.08 1.00 30.70
CA THR A 200 -51.69 2.05 31.53
C THR A 200 -53.21 1.99 31.50
N ARG A 201 -53.81 1.84 30.31
CA ARG A 201 -55.27 1.66 30.17
C ARG A 201 -55.75 0.40 30.87
N GLU A 202 -55.04 -0.71 30.74
CA GLU A 202 -55.38 -1.96 31.42
C GLU A 202 -55.26 -1.83 32.94
N ASN A 203 -54.20 -1.19 33.44
CA ASN A 203 -54.02 -0.93 34.87
C ASN A 203 -55.16 -0.07 35.42
N GLN A 204 -55.57 0.97 34.68
CA GLN A 204 -56.71 1.81 35.04
C GLN A 204 -58.02 1.02 35.05
N ARG A 205 -58.25 0.15 34.06
CA ARG A 205 -59.42 -0.75 34.02
C ARG A 205 -59.45 -1.66 35.24
N LEU A 206 -58.32 -2.30 35.58
CA LEU A 206 -58.21 -3.19 36.74
C LEU A 206 -58.43 -2.45 38.05
N LYS A 207 -57.91 -1.23 38.21
CA LYS A 207 -58.17 -0.36 39.37
C LYS A 207 -59.65 -0.06 39.54
N THR A 208 -60.34 0.30 38.46
CA THR A 208 -61.79 0.52 38.50
C THR A 208 -62.53 -0.76 38.90
N GLN A 209 -62.18 -1.91 38.33
CA GLN A 209 -62.79 -3.19 38.68
C GLN A 209 -62.59 -3.55 40.16
N PHE A 210 -61.38 -3.38 40.69
CA PHE A 210 -61.09 -3.61 42.10
C PHE A 210 -61.91 -2.69 43.01
N SER A 211 -62.00 -1.40 42.67
CA SER A 211 -62.79 -0.44 43.43
C SER A 211 -64.28 -0.79 43.42
N THR A 212 -64.84 -1.21 42.28
CA THR A 212 -66.23 -1.69 42.22
C THR A 212 -66.46 -2.91 43.10
N GLN A 213 -65.57 -3.91 43.04
CA GLN A 213 -65.66 -5.09 43.90
C GLN A 213 -65.55 -4.75 45.38
N GLU A 214 -64.70 -3.78 45.75
CA GLU A 214 -64.56 -3.32 47.11
C GLU A 214 -65.85 -2.62 47.61
N ASN A 215 -66.45 -1.76 46.78
CA ASN A 215 -67.75 -1.14 47.07
C ASN A 215 -68.87 -2.18 47.23
N ASP A 216 -68.92 -3.20 46.36
CA ASP A 216 -69.90 -4.28 46.43
C ASP A 216 -69.71 -5.11 47.72
N ARG A 217 -68.46 -5.41 48.08
CA ARG A 217 -68.12 -6.11 49.32
C ARG A 217 -68.59 -5.31 50.53
N GLU A 218 -68.32 -4.00 50.56
CA GLU A 218 -68.78 -3.12 51.64
C GLU A 218 -70.31 -3.07 51.73
N PHE A 219 -71.00 -3.02 50.59
CA PHE A 219 -72.45 -3.04 50.54
C PHE A 219 -73.04 -4.34 51.09
N LEU A 220 -72.50 -5.50 50.67
CA LEU A 220 -72.91 -6.80 51.19
C LEU A 220 -72.64 -6.95 52.68
N VAL A 221 -71.51 -6.43 53.17
CA VAL A 221 -71.20 -6.40 54.61
C VAL A 221 -72.24 -5.56 55.37
N LYS A 222 -72.62 -4.38 54.85
CA LYS A 222 -73.67 -3.54 55.46
C LYS A 222 -75.02 -4.27 55.48
N GLN A 223 -75.44 -4.87 54.38
CA GLN A 223 -76.68 -5.67 54.33
C GLN A 223 -76.66 -6.83 55.31
N LEU A 224 -75.53 -7.57 55.38
CA LEU A 224 -75.38 -8.68 56.31
C LEU A 224 -75.51 -8.22 57.77
N VAL A 225 -74.96 -7.05 58.12
CA VAL A 225 -75.10 -6.45 59.46
C VAL A 225 -76.55 -6.08 59.74
N THR A 226 -77.28 -5.49 58.80
CA THR A 226 -78.71 -5.16 58.95
C THR A 226 -79.53 -6.43 59.19
N VAL A 227 -79.38 -7.45 58.34
CA VAL A 227 -80.11 -8.73 58.49
C VAL A 227 -79.78 -9.43 59.81
N LYS A 228 -78.53 -9.35 60.27
CA LYS A 228 -78.14 -9.85 61.60
C LYS A 228 -78.84 -9.09 62.72
N LYS A 229 -78.91 -7.75 62.63
CA LYS A 229 -79.62 -6.92 63.61
C LYS A 229 -81.10 -7.27 63.66
N ASP A 230 -81.76 -7.39 62.51
CA ASP A 230 -83.18 -7.76 62.42
C ASP A 230 -83.44 -9.17 62.96
N ASN A 231 -82.56 -10.13 62.67
CA ASN A 231 -82.64 -11.48 63.26
C ASN A 231 -82.56 -11.47 64.79
N VAL A 232 -81.68 -10.64 65.36
CA VAL A 232 -81.59 -10.48 66.81
C VAL A 232 -82.87 -9.87 67.35
N SER A 233 -83.40 -8.80 66.74
CA SER A 233 -84.67 -8.19 67.13
C SER A 233 -85.84 -9.17 67.10
N LEU A 234 -85.97 -9.96 66.02
CA LEU A 234 -87.02 -10.97 65.89
C LEU A 234 -86.88 -12.08 66.94
N ARG A 235 -85.65 -12.52 67.25
CA ARG A 235 -85.42 -13.48 68.34
C ARG A 235 -85.86 -12.91 69.68
N THR A 236 -85.53 -11.66 69.98
CA THR A 236 -85.99 -11.00 71.22
C THR A 236 -87.51 -10.85 71.28
N GLU A 237 -88.16 -10.59 70.15
CA GLU A 237 -89.63 -10.50 70.07
C GLU A 237 -90.28 -11.88 70.28
N ILE A 238 -89.75 -12.94 69.65
CA ILE A 238 -90.18 -14.32 69.87
C ILE A 238 -90.03 -14.70 71.34
N ASP A 239 -88.90 -14.38 71.97
CA ASP A 239 -88.65 -14.70 73.37
C ASP A 239 -89.63 -13.94 74.28
N SER A 240 -89.93 -12.67 73.99
CA SER A 240 -90.95 -11.89 74.70
C SER A 240 -92.35 -12.50 74.56
N LEU A 241 -92.77 -12.87 73.35
CA LEU A 241 -94.08 -13.49 73.11
C LEU A 241 -94.20 -14.87 73.78
N ARG A 242 -93.12 -15.65 73.82
CA ARG A 242 -93.07 -16.91 74.56
C ARG A 242 -93.27 -16.69 76.05
N GLN A 243 -92.57 -15.72 76.64
CA GLN A 243 -92.76 -15.36 78.04
C GLN A 243 -94.21 -14.92 78.34
N GLN A 244 -94.86 -14.18 77.44
CA GLN A 244 -96.27 -13.80 77.58
C GLN A 244 -97.21 -15.01 77.50
N LEU A 245 -96.97 -15.95 76.57
CA LEU A 245 -97.74 -17.19 76.47
C LEU A 245 -97.58 -18.07 77.72
N ASP A 246 -96.37 -18.18 78.25
CA ASP A 246 -96.11 -18.93 79.48
C ASP A 246 -96.83 -18.29 80.68
N GLN A 247 -96.81 -16.96 80.81
CA GLN A 247 -97.59 -16.23 81.83
C GLN A 247 -99.10 -16.46 81.68
N LEU A 248 -99.63 -16.42 80.44
CA LEU A 248 -101.04 -16.70 80.18
C LEU A 248 -101.40 -18.16 80.51
N ARG A 249 -100.53 -19.11 80.18
CA ARG A 249 -100.69 -20.53 80.52
C ARG A 249 -100.66 -20.77 82.02
N GLU A 250 -99.82 -20.04 82.76
CA GLU A 250 -99.79 -20.08 84.23
C GLU A 250 -101.03 -19.41 84.85
N SER A 251 -101.63 -18.42 84.19
CA SER A 251 -102.87 -17.76 84.62
C SER A 251 -104.16 -18.52 84.31
N GLY A 252 -104.13 -19.46 83.35
CA GLY A 252 -105.23 -20.38 83.05
C GLY A 252 -105.12 -21.66 83.89
N GLN A 253 -106.00 -21.81 84.89
CA GLN A 253 -106.03 -22.93 85.84
C GLN A 253 -105.88 -24.34 85.23
N PRO A 254 -105.29 -25.30 85.97
CA PRO A 254 -105.17 -26.68 85.54
C PRO A 254 -106.46 -27.46 85.84
N GLN A 255 -107.10 -28.01 84.82
CA GLN A 255 -108.06 -29.10 85.04
C GLN A 255 -107.98 -30.12 83.90
N GLN A 256 -107.35 -31.26 84.20
CA GLN A 256 -107.64 -32.65 83.75
C GLN A 256 -107.70 -32.92 82.22
N GLN A 257 -107.32 -34.06 81.64
CA GLN A 257 -106.90 -35.38 82.07
C GLN A 257 -106.38 -36.09 80.81
N GLN A 258 -105.40 -36.97 80.98
CA GLN A 258 -105.17 -38.27 80.32
C GLN A 258 -105.44 -38.56 78.82
N HIS A 259 -104.54 -39.42 78.32
CA HIS A 259 -104.69 -40.56 77.40
C HIS A 259 -104.13 -40.50 75.95
N HIS A 260 -103.20 -41.44 75.75
CA HIS A 260 -102.75 -42.22 74.59
C HIS A 260 -103.18 -41.88 73.15
N SER A 261 -102.19 -42.06 72.25
CA SER A 261 -102.16 -42.91 71.03
C SER A 261 -101.74 -42.23 69.71
N HIS A 262 -100.79 -42.89 69.03
CA HIS A 262 -100.46 -42.84 67.58
C HIS A 262 -101.70 -43.03 66.66
N PRO A 263 -101.67 -42.92 65.30
CA PRO A 263 -100.56 -42.65 64.33
C PRO A 263 -100.92 -41.74 63.09
N GLN A 264 -99.95 -41.59 62.18
CA GLN A 264 -100.05 -41.50 60.69
C GLN A 264 -100.45 -40.20 59.93
N ALA A 265 -99.54 -39.84 59.00
CA ALA A 265 -99.72 -39.61 57.55
C ALA A 265 -100.13 -38.22 56.95
N VAL A 266 -99.29 -37.83 55.97
CA VAL A 266 -99.52 -37.22 54.63
C VAL A 266 -100.29 -35.89 54.43
N PHE A 267 -99.57 -34.87 53.90
CA PHE A 267 -99.72 -34.14 52.61
C PHE A 267 -99.11 -32.71 52.73
N ALA A 268 -98.00 -32.42 52.04
CA ALA A 268 -97.89 -31.61 50.81
C ALA A 268 -98.31 -30.13 50.98
N THR A 269 -97.50 -29.11 50.66
CA THR A 269 -97.19 -28.68 49.29
C THR A 269 -96.23 -27.47 49.26
N ALA A 270 -95.56 -27.33 48.11
CA ALA A 270 -95.13 -26.08 47.46
C ALA A 270 -93.88 -25.33 47.98
N SER A 271 -92.75 -25.52 47.31
CA SER A 271 -92.21 -24.54 46.32
C SER A 271 -90.70 -24.71 46.16
N THR A 272 -90.30 -25.60 45.25
CA THR A 272 -88.93 -25.70 44.74
C THR A 272 -88.80 -24.77 43.54
N SER A 273 -88.37 -23.52 43.75
CA SER A 273 -87.91 -22.69 42.64
C SER A 273 -86.43 -22.97 42.38
N SER A 274 -86.20 -23.65 41.26
CA SER A 274 -84.93 -23.85 40.58
C SER A 274 -84.17 -22.54 40.33
N LEU A 275 -82.96 -22.43 40.85
CA LEU A 275 -81.92 -21.53 40.36
C LEU A 275 -80.55 -22.26 40.36
N PRO A 276 -79.64 -21.87 39.45
CA PRO A 276 -78.61 -22.76 38.91
C PRO A 276 -77.41 -22.93 39.83
N LYS A 277 -76.93 -24.18 39.87
CA LYS A 277 -75.69 -24.63 40.52
C LYS A 277 -74.48 -24.08 39.73
N VAL A 278 -74.03 -22.89 40.09
CA VAL A 278 -72.72 -22.36 39.66
C VAL A 278 -71.65 -22.97 40.57
N HIS A 279 -70.74 -23.74 39.98
CA HIS A 279 -69.54 -24.24 40.63
C HIS A 279 -68.67 -23.08 41.11
N TYR A 280 -68.74 -22.75 42.41
CA TYR A 280 -67.63 -22.09 43.08
C TYR A 280 -66.65 -23.17 43.57
N ARG A 281 -65.48 -23.15 42.96
CA ARG A 281 -64.28 -23.89 43.34
C ARG A 281 -63.66 -23.14 44.51
N ASP A 282 -63.86 -23.64 45.73
CA ASP A 282 -63.14 -23.17 46.91
C ASP A 282 -61.65 -23.55 46.81
N SER A 283 -60.80 -22.57 47.07
CA SER A 283 -59.40 -22.76 47.45
C SER A 283 -59.06 -21.74 48.54
N ALA A 284 -59.33 -22.14 49.78
CA ALA A 284 -58.72 -21.62 50.99
C ALA A 284 -58.53 -22.81 51.94
N THR A 285 -57.40 -23.52 51.85
CA THR A 285 -56.33 -23.49 52.85
C THR A 285 -56.82 -23.47 54.30
N SER A 286 -56.86 -24.66 54.92
CA SER A 286 -56.72 -24.77 56.37
C SER A 286 -55.83 -25.97 56.71
N LEU A 287 -55.04 -25.74 57.76
CA LEU A 287 -53.96 -26.55 58.31
C LEU A 287 -54.30 -28.04 58.46
N ALA A 288 -53.34 -28.90 58.10
CA ALA A 288 -53.08 -30.14 58.84
C ALA A 288 -51.64 -30.63 58.60
N LEU A 289 -51.05 -31.09 59.71
CA LEU A 289 -49.71 -31.61 59.90
C LEU A 289 -49.58 -33.05 59.37
N ALA A 290 -48.37 -33.40 58.94
CA ALA A 290 -47.78 -34.75 58.88
C ALA A 290 -48.32 -35.80 57.87
N GLY A 291 -47.37 -36.30 57.06
CA GLY A 291 -47.31 -37.72 56.67
C GLY A 291 -47.99 -38.11 55.35
N GLN A 292 -47.19 -38.76 54.49
CA GLN A 292 -47.58 -39.59 53.33
C GLN A 292 -47.95 -38.92 52.00
N GLN A 293 -46.95 -38.93 51.11
CA GLN A 293 -47.00 -39.39 49.72
C GLN A 293 -48.35 -39.29 48.97
N ARG A 294 -48.46 -38.28 48.09
CA ARG A 294 -49.09 -38.44 46.76
C ARG A 294 -48.51 -37.45 45.73
N PRO A 295 -48.44 -37.84 44.44
CA PRO A 295 -47.79 -37.07 43.38
C PRO A 295 -48.80 -36.09 42.76
N ASN A 296 -48.52 -34.78 42.82
CA ASN A 296 -49.12 -33.77 41.93
C ASN A 296 -48.48 -32.39 42.20
N THR A 297 -47.26 -32.18 41.72
CA THR A 297 -46.55 -30.89 41.73
C THR A 297 -46.10 -30.42 40.34
N ALA A 298 -46.57 -31.07 39.27
CA ALA A 298 -46.10 -30.81 37.91
C ALA A 298 -46.48 -29.40 37.38
N VAL A 299 -47.52 -28.76 37.92
CA VAL A 299 -48.04 -27.49 37.35
C VAL A 299 -47.49 -26.22 38.04
N ALA A 300 -47.03 -26.32 39.29
CA ALA A 300 -46.36 -25.21 39.99
C ALA A 300 -44.84 -25.18 39.72
N SER A 301 -44.26 -26.34 39.40
CA SER A 301 -42.83 -26.48 39.04
C SER A 301 -42.46 -25.68 37.79
N ASP A 302 -43.35 -25.59 36.80
CA ASP A 302 -43.04 -24.89 35.54
C ASP A 302 -42.89 -23.38 35.70
N GLY A 303 -43.72 -22.76 36.54
CA GLY A 303 -43.58 -21.34 36.88
C GLY A 303 -42.27 -21.07 37.60
N ASP A 304 -41.96 -21.88 38.62
CA ASP A 304 -40.73 -21.76 39.40
C ASP A 304 -39.47 -22.03 38.56
N ASN A 305 -39.52 -22.98 37.63
CA ASN A 305 -38.42 -23.26 36.70
C ASN A 305 -38.22 -22.11 35.73
N ARG A 306 -39.31 -21.52 35.19
CA ARG A 306 -39.24 -20.34 34.33
C ARG A 306 -38.65 -19.13 35.06
N TYR A 307 -39.06 -18.88 36.31
CA TYR A 307 -38.47 -17.81 37.12
C TYR A 307 -36.99 -18.08 37.45
N LYS A 308 -36.61 -19.32 37.75
CA LYS A 308 -35.19 -19.71 37.95
C LYS A 308 -34.36 -19.49 36.69
N GLU A 309 -34.88 -19.80 35.51
CA GLU A 309 -34.19 -19.54 34.24
C GLU A 309 -34.05 -18.04 33.93
N ILE A 310 -35.11 -17.26 34.18
CA ILE A 310 -35.07 -15.80 34.05
C ILE A 310 -34.02 -15.21 35.00
N ILE A 311 -34.03 -15.63 36.27
CA ILE A 311 -33.03 -15.20 37.26
C ILE A 311 -31.61 -15.60 36.81
N LYS A 312 -31.42 -16.81 36.28
CA LYS A 312 -30.12 -17.27 35.76
C LYS A 312 -29.67 -16.45 34.55
N ARG A 313 -30.58 -16.09 33.65
CA ARG A 313 -30.30 -15.22 32.48
C ARG A 313 -29.95 -13.81 32.92
N LEU A 314 -30.72 -13.22 33.84
CA LEU A 314 -30.45 -11.89 34.38
C LEU A 314 -29.11 -11.85 35.13
N LYS A 315 -28.78 -12.87 35.92
CA LYS A 315 -27.46 -12.99 36.57
C LYS A 315 -26.32 -13.05 35.55
N ARG A 316 -26.48 -13.79 34.45
CA ARG A 316 -25.47 -13.82 33.37
C ARG A 316 -25.32 -12.46 32.68
N LEU A 317 -26.43 -11.78 32.40
CA LEU A 317 -26.39 -10.44 31.80
C LEU A 317 -25.69 -9.44 32.71
N LEU A 318 -26.02 -9.45 34.00
CA LEU A 318 -25.40 -8.58 35.00
C LEU A 318 -23.89 -8.88 35.14
N GLU A 319 -23.49 -10.15 35.08
CA GLU A 319 -22.09 -10.54 35.07
C GLU A 319 -21.35 -10.08 33.80
N VAL A 320 -22.00 -10.15 32.64
CA VAL A 320 -21.45 -9.62 31.38
C VAL A 320 -21.32 -8.10 31.45
N GLU A 321 -22.32 -7.38 31.95
CA GLU A 321 -22.25 -5.93 32.12
C GLU A 321 -21.17 -5.53 33.12
N ARG A 322 -21.00 -6.25 34.23
CA ARG A 322 -19.89 -6.02 35.18
C ARG A 322 -18.53 -6.19 34.52
N ARG A 323 -18.35 -7.25 33.71
CA ARG A 323 -17.10 -7.45 32.95
C ARG A 323 -16.89 -6.35 31.91
N ASN A 324 -17.93 -5.97 31.19
CA ASN A 324 -17.86 -4.91 30.19
C ASN A 324 -17.48 -3.57 30.86
N LEU A 325 -18.11 -3.23 31.98
CA LEU A 325 -17.82 -2.02 32.74
C LEU A 325 -16.40 -2.03 33.34
N GLN A 326 -15.90 -3.19 33.76
CA GLN A 326 -14.51 -3.34 34.18
C GLN A 326 -13.53 -3.16 33.00
N GLN A 327 -13.86 -3.69 31.81
CA GLN A 327 -13.06 -3.49 30.60
C GLN A 327 -13.02 -2.02 30.19
N VAL A 328 -14.17 -1.33 30.16
CA VAL A 328 -14.25 0.10 29.86
C VAL A 328 -13.44 0.93 30.85
N ARG A 329 -13.55 0.65 32.16
CA ARG A 329 -12.73 1.34 33.18
C ARG A 329 -11.23 1.12 32.98
N THR A 330 -10.82 -0.10 32.63
CA THR A 330 -9.41 -0.42 32.38
C THR A 330 -8.90 0.26 31.11
N ALA A 331 -9.71 0.26 30.04
CA ALA A 331 -9.39 0.94 28.78
C ALA A 331 -9.28 2.46 28.96
N TYR A 332 -10.21 3.08 29.70
CA TYR A 332 -10.16 4.50 30.02
C TYR A 332 -8.92 4.87 30.83
N LYS A 333 -8.55 4.05 31.83
CA LYS A 333 -7.33 4.26 32.61
C LYS A 333 -6.07 4.18 31.74
N LEU A 334 -6.02 3.22 30.81
CA LEU A 334 -4.91 3.07 29.87
C LEU A 334 -4.83 4.25 28.89
N GLU A 335 -5.97 4.71 28.39
CA GLU A 335 -6.01 5.88 27.49
C GLU A 335 -5.56 7.16 28.20
N LEU A 336 -5.96 7.34 29.46
CA LEU A 336 -5.50 8.45 30.28
C LEU A 336 -3.97 8.40 30.47
N GLN A 337 -3.41 7.22 30.76
CA GLN A 337 -1.95 7.03 30.85
C GLN A 337 -1.24 7.36 29.54
N ASN A 338 -1.73 6.86 28.41
CA ASN A 338 -1.13 7.14 27.10
C ASN A 338 -1.22 8.63 26.74
N HIS A 339 -2.32 9.30 27.09
CA HIS A 339 -2.43 10.76 26.94
C HIS A 339 -1.40 11.49 27.79
N THR A 340 -1.16 11.06 29.03
CA THR A 340 -0.14 11.66 29.88
C THR A 340 1.28 11.43 29.33
N GLU A 341 1.57 10.28 28.73
CA GLU A 341 2.87 10.00 28.11
C GLU A 341 3.11 10.90 26.89
N LEU A 342 2.12 11.03 25.99
CA LEU A 342 2.19 11.95 24.85
C LEU A 342 2.35 13.41 25.27
N GLU A 343 1.61 13.83 26.30
CA GLU A 343 1.69 15.19 26.84
C GLU A 343 3.07 15.47 27.46
N MET A 344 3.64 14.50 28.18
CA MET A 344 4.99 14.64 28.73
C MET A 344 6.04 14.76 27.63
N ILE A 345 5.99 13.91 26.60
CA ILE A 345 6.94 13.95 25.47
C ILE A 345 6.86 15.31 24.75
N LEU A 346 5.65 15.82 24.53
CA LEU A 346 5.45 17.13 23.91
C LEU A 346 5.99 18.26 24.78
N LYS A 347 5.73 18.24 26.09
CA LYS A 347 6.25 19.24 27.03
C LYS A 347 7.78 19.23 27.08
N GLU A 348 8.39 18.05 27.06
CA GLU A 348 9.84 17.88 27.02
C GLU A 348 10.43 18.49 25.74
N CYS A 349 9.91 18.16 24.55
CA CYS A 349 10.39 18.75 23.30
C CYS A 349 10.22 20.28 23.25
N VAL A 350 9.10 20.79 23.76
CA VAL A 350 8.88 22.24 23.85
C VAL A 350 9.88 22.89 24.80
N GLN A 351 10.21 22.23 25.91
CA GLN A 351 11.18 22.71 26.88
C GLN A 351 12.61 22.68 26.33
N ASP A 352 12.98 21.63 25.58
CA ASP A 352 14.29 21.48 24.95
C ASP A 352 14.55 22.63 23.97
N ILE A 353 13.58 22.93 23.11
CA ILE A 353 13.67 24.04 22.14
C ILE A 353 13.71 25.40 22.83
N ARG A 354 12.94 25.59 23.91
CA ARG A 354 13.01 26.81 24.71
C ARG A 354 14.39 26.97 25.35
N SER A 355 14.99 25.88 25.83
CA SER A 355 16.33 25.90 26.41
C SER A 355 17.39 26.22 25.35
N GLU A 356 17.28 25.67 24.15
CA GLU A 356 18.17 25.94 23.02
C GLU A 356 18.07 27.39 22.55
N VAL A 357 16.85 27.92 22.39
CA VAL A 357 16.63 29.33 22.02
C VAL A 357 17.19 30.28 23.10
N ALA A 358 17.02 29.94 24.38
CA ALA A 358 17.62 30.70 25.48
C ALA A 358 19.16 30.65 25.44
N HIS A 359 19.75 29.50 25.10
CA HIS A 359 21.20 29.36 24.94
C HIS A 359 21.75 30.12 23.72
N VAL A 360 21.08 30.05 22.56
CA VAL A 360 21.46 30.79 21.35
C VAL A 360 21.35 32.30 21.57
N SER A 361 20.36 32.74 22.35
CA SER A 361 20.18 34.16 22.70
C SER A 361 21.23 34.69 23.70
N GLN A 362 21.97 33.81 24.37
CA GLN A 362 23.03 34.17 25.33
C GLN A 362 24.44 34.13 24.72
N LEU A 363 24.59 33.69 23.46
CA LEU A 363 25.86 33.77 22.73
C LEU A 363 26.09 35.22 22.24
N PRO A 364 27.28 35.83 22.47
CA PRO A 364 27.54 37.20 22.02
C PRO A 364 27.74 37.23 20.50
N LEU A 365 26.74 37.72 19.76
CA LEU A 365 26.87 37.96 18.33
C LEU A 365 27.70 39.22 18.08
N VAL A 366 28.89 39.02 17.52
CA VAL A 366 29.74 40.06 16.93
C VAL A 366 29.11 40.54 15.61
N MET A 367 28.78 41.84 15.59
CA MET A 367 28.59 42.75 14.45
C MET A 367 27.65 42.33 13.30
N SER A 368 26.55 43.09 13.17
CA SER A 368 26.17 43.63 11.86
C SER A 368 25.31 44.89 12.05
N SER A 369 25.95 46.02 11.82
CA SER A 369 25.34 47.35 11.73
C SER A 369 24.65 47.49 10.37
N HIS A 370 23.45 48.09 10.31
CA HIS A 370 23.09 49.23 9.45
C HIS A 370 21.61 49.62 9.66
N SER A 371 21.42 50.87 10.13
CA SER A 371 20.28 51.83 9.96
C SER A 371 18.86 51.44 10.45
N SER A 372 18.33 51.98 11.57
CA SER A 372 17.72 53.33 11.85
C SER A 372 16.50 53.66 10.97
N SER A 373 15.30 54.09 11.41
CA SER A 373 14.77 54.76 12.62
C SER A 373 13.22 54.63 12.59
N SER A 374 12.45 54.63 13.68
CA SER A 374 12.05 55.83 14.43
C SER A 374 11.22 55.45 15.68
N LEU A 375 11.47 56.21 16.75
CA LEU A 375 10.83 56.22 18.08
C LEU A 375 9.44 56.91 17.98
N GLN A 376 8.45 56.73 18.84
CA GLN A 376 8.42 57.07 20.28
C GLN A 376 7.00 56.78 20.83
N GLY A 377 6.82 56.28 22.06
CA GLY A 377 5.46 56.29 22.67
C GLY A 377 5.10 55.40 23.87
N SER A 378 5.89 55.44 24.95
CA SER A 378 5.51 55.26 26.37
C SER A 378 5.04 53.91 26.99
N PRO A 379 5.29 53.75 28.31
CA PRO A 379 5.23 52.48 29.04
C PRO A 379 4.06 52.41 30.05
N GLN A 380 3.42 51.24 30.16
CA GLN A 380 2.73 50.67 31.34
C GLN A 380 1.55 49.81 30.89
N HIS A 381 1.72 48.49 30.93
CA HIS A 381 0.88 47.55 31.69
C HIS A 381 1.13 46.11 31.24
N GLY A 382 1.56 45.26 32.18
CA GLY A 382 1.01 43.91 32.29
C GLY A 382 1.33 42.88 31.21
N GLY A 383 2.47 42.98 30.51
CA GLY A 383 2.90 41.99 29.51
C GLY A 383 3.34 40.63 30.06
N ARG A 384 2.67 40.07 31.07
CA ARG A 384 2.59 38.61 31.20
C ARG A 384 1.59 38.19 30.12
N GLN A 385 2.02 37.34 29.18
CA GLN A 385 1.25 36.66 28.10
C GLN A 385 1.74 36.97 26.67
N SER A 386 3.05 36.89 26.43
CA SER A 386 3.54 36.61 25.06
C SER A 386 4.85 35.80 25.01
N GLU A 387 5.14 35.01 26.04
CA GLU A 387 6.22 34.00 25.99
C GLU A 387 5.70 32.60 25.55
N GLY A 388 4.41 32.50 25.23
CA GLY A 388 3.74 31.23 24.95
C GLY A 388 3.72 30.80 23.49
N ARG A 389 3.94 31.71 22.53
CA ARG A 389 3.84 31.37 21.10
C ARG A 389 5.22 31.09 20.53
N LEU A 390 5.49 29.82 20.29
CA LEU A 390 6.61 29.38 19.47
C LEU A 390 6.58 30.11 18.12
N SER A 391 7.72 30.65 17.69
CA SER A 391 7.86 31.26 16.37
C SER A 391 7.62 30.21 15.27
N SER A 392 7.33 30.66 14.03
CA SER A 392 7.06 29.71 12.95
C SER A 392 8.25 28.78 12.67
N SER A 393 9.47 29.28 12.86
CA SER A 393 10.71 28.49 12.77
C SER A 393 10.87 27.52 13.94
N GLU A 394 10.53 27.91 15.16
CA GLU A 394 10.57 27.02 16.33
C GLU A 394 9.54 25.88 16.20
N ARG A 395 8.37 26.16 15.61
CA ARG A 395 7.35 25.13 15.35
C ARG A 395 7.81 24.08 14.34
N LEU A 396 8.54 24.50 13.29
CA LEU A 396 9.11 23.55 12.32
C LEU A 396 10.17 22.67 12.98
N ARG A 397 11.08 23.26 13.76
CA ARG A 397 12.07 22.50 14.53
C ARG A 397 11.44 21.57 15.58
N LEU A 398 10.34 22.00 16.20
CA LEU A 398 9.57 21.16 17.12
C LEU A 398 9.01 19.94 16.40
N ILE A 399 8.48 20.10 15.19
CA ILE A 399 8.00 18.98 14.39
C ILE A 399 9.15 18.04 14.04
N ASP A 400 10.31 18.56 13.63
CA ASP A 400 11.48 17.74 13.33
C ASP A 400 11.96 16.95 14.56
N THR A 401 12.10 17.62 15.71
CA THR A 401 12.53 17.00 16.98
C THR A 401 11.50 15.99 17.50
N LEU A 402 10.20 16.25 17.30
CA LEU A 402 9.13 15.31 17.63
C LEU A 402 9.19 14.06 16.74
N LEU A 403 9.49 14.22 15.46
CA LEU A 403 9.63 13.11 14.51
C LEU A 403 10.88 12.27 14.78
N GLU A 404 11.92 12.83 15.41
CA GLU A 404 13.11 12.10 15.86
C GLU A 404 12.85 11.19 17.07
N LYS A 405 11.83 11.48 17.90
CA LYS A 405 11.49 10.64 19.06
C LYS A 405 10.73 9.38 18.63
N GLU A 406 11.46 8.26 18.49
CA GLU A 406 10.91 6.93 18.15
C GLU A 406 9.72 6.51 19.03
N GLN A 407 9.73 6.90 20.32
CA GLN A 407 8.64 6.63 21.25
C GLN A 407 7.33 7.35 20.86
N LEU A 408 7.42 8.60 20.38
CA LEU A 408 6.27 9.34 19.88
C LEU A 408 5.75 8.70 18.60
N LEU A 409 6.65 8.31 17.70
CA LEU A 409 6.30 7.62 16.46
C LEU A 409 5.58 6.30 16.78
N GLY A 410 6.06 5.51 17.74
CA GLY A 410 5.40 4.28 18.18
C GLY A 410 3.98 4.50 18.74
N LEU A 411 3.80 5.52 19.58
CA LEU A 411 2.49 5.92 20.13
C LEU A 411 1.53 6.44 19.05
N LEU A 412 2.04 7.21 18.08
CA LEU A 412 1.27 7.72 16.95
C LEU A 412 0.93 6.61 15.96
N THR A 413 1.85 5.72 15.63
CA THR A 413 1.64 4.58 14.73
C THR A 413 0.61 3.61 15.31
N THR A 414 0.68 3.32 16.62
CA THR A 414 -0.33 2.45 17.27
C THR A 414 -1.73 3.08 17.29
N LYS A 415 -1.85 4.40 17.25
CA LYS A 415 -3.13 5.12 17.15
C LYS A 415 -3.60 5.35 15.72
N ALA A 416 -2.68 5.62 14.79
CA ALA A 416 -2.95 5.80 13.36
C ALA A 416 -3.30 4.47 12.67
N PHE A 417 -2.71 3.38 13.16
CA PHE A 417 -2.96 2.02 12.71
C PHE A 417 -3.27 1.15 13.93
N PRO A 418 -4.50 1.25 14.49
CA PRO A 418 -4.92 0.36 15.56
C PRO A 418 -4.83 -1.07 15.04
N VAL A 419 -3.84 -1.82 15.53
CA VAL A 419 -3.75 -3.24 15.20
C VAL A 419 -5.08 -3.84 15.66
N ARG A 420 -5.87 -4.35 14.71
CA ARG A 420 -7.14 -5.04 14.97
C ARG A 420 -6.85 -6.37 15.67
N ASN A 421 -6.30 -6.30 16.88
CA ASN A 421 -6.05 -7.43 17.74
C ASN A 421 -7.38 -7.82 18.38
N GLY A 422 -8.20 -8.51 17.60
CA GLY A 422 -9.47 -8.99 18.12
C GLY A 422 -10.30 -9.71 17.09
N LYS A 423 -10.15 -11.04 17.06
CA LYS A 423 -11.28 -11.97 17.14
C LYS A 423 -12.52 -11.53 16.32
N ARG A 424 -12.31 -11.16 15.06
CA ARG A 424 -13.38 -11.22 14.06
C ARG A 424 -13.08 -12.41 13.18
N ARG A 425 -13.85 -13.45 13.46
CA ARG A 425 -14.17 -14.60 12.64
C ARG A 425 -14.04 -14.26 11.14
N GLY A 426 -13.07 -14.89 10.49
CA GLY A 426 -13.06 -15.19 9.06
C GLY A 426 -12.85 -14.01 8.12
N ASP A 427 -11.60 -13.69 7.82
CA ASP A 427 -11.23 -13.39 6.43
C ASP A 427 -9.75 -13.80 6.22
N PRO A 428 -9.48 -14.98 5.61
CA PRO A 428 -8.12 -15.48 5.44
C PRO A 428 -7.31 -14.74 4.35
N LEU A 429 -7.91 -13.77 3.65
CA LEU A 429 -7.27 -13.10 2.53
C LEU A 429 -6.35 -11.92 2.91
N LEU A 430 -6.35 -11.50 4.18
CA LEU A 430 -5.65 -10.29 4.61
C LEU A 430 -4.45 -10.54 5.53
N THR A 431 -4.25 -11.75 6.05
CA THR A 431 -3.16 -12.06 6.99
C THR A 431 -1.94 -12.72 6.36
N GLY A 432 -1.95 -13.06 5.07
CA GLY A 432 -0.77 -13.63 4.39
C GLY A 432 -0.26 -14.95 5.01
N GLU A 433 -1.06 -15.58 5.88
CA GLU A 433 -0.74 -16.87 6.48
C GLU A 433 -1.22 -17.95 5.51
N ALA A 434 -0.28 -18.73 4.98
CA ALA A 434 -0.55 -19.74 3.97
C ALA A 434 -1.63 -20.70 4.46
N VAL A 435 -2.79 -20.69 3.79
CA VAL A 435 -3.90 -21.61 4.06
C VAL A 435 -3.37 -23.03 3.92
N SER A 436 -3.52 -23.82 4.97
CA SER A 436 -3.07 -25.22 5.00
C SER A 436 -3.74 -26.01 3.88
N PRO A 437 -3.02 -26.93 3.18
CA PRO A 437 -3.60 -27.78 2.13
C PRO A 437 -4.87 -28.52 2.58
N ASN A 438 -4.99 -28.82 3.87
CA ASN A 438 -6.17 -29.49 4.44
C ASN A 438 -7.41 -28.60 4.52
N GLU A 439 -7.26 -27.27 4.67
CA GLU A 439 -8.39 -26.33 4.64
C GLU A 439 -8.87 -26.08 3.21
N VAL A 440 -7.94 -26.02 2.25
CA VAL A 440 -8.30 -25.92 0.83
C VAL A 440 -9.07 -27.16 0.37
N ALA A 441 -8.64 -28.35 0.81
CA ALA A 441 -9.36 -29.60 0.51
C ALA A 441 -10.79 -29.62 1.07
N ARG A 442 -11.01 -29.06 2.27
CA ARG A 442 -12.35 -28.95 2.87
C ARG A 442 -13.27 -27.97 2.12
N LEU A 443 -12.73 -26.82 1.73
CA LEU A 443 -13.51 -25.83 0.98
C LEU A 443 -13.91 -26.37 -0.40
N LEU A 444 -13.05 -27.16 -1.04
CA LEU A 444 -13.37 -27.80 -2.31
C LEU A 444 -14.40 -28.93 -2.17
N SER A 445 -14.38 -29.70 -1.07
CA SER A 445 -15.41 -30.72 -0.82
C SER A 445 -16.78 -30.12 -0.56
N ASP A 446 -16.86 -28.99 0.15
CA ASP A 446 -18.15 -28.34 0.43
C ASP A 446 -18.77 -27.77 -0.86
N VAL A 447 -17.97 -27.25 -1.79
CA VAL A 447 -18.47 -26.77 -3.09
C VAL A 447 -18.98 -27.93 -3.96
N SER A 448 -18.37 -29.11 -3.91
CA SER A 448 -18.83 -30.29 -4.65
C SER A 448 -20.18 -30.85 -4.15
N SER A 449 -20.52 -30.64 -2.88
CA SER A 449 -21.81 -31.07 -2.31
C SER A 449 -22.99 -30.19 -2.77
N PHE A 450 -22.73 -28.94 -3.17
CA PHE A 450 -23.75 -28.02 -3.66
C PHE A 450 -24.10 -28.24 -5.14
N SER A 451 -23.20 -28.82 -5.95
CA SER A 451 -23.50 -29.13 -7.36
C SER A 451 -24.44 -30.31 -7.53
N ASP A 452 -24.38 -31.30 -6.64
CA ASP A 452 -25.16 -32.55 -6.76
C ASP A 452 -26.64 -32.39 -6.35
N SER A 453 -26.96 -31.31 -5.63
CA SER A 453 -28.33 -31.02 -5.18
C SER A 453 -29.16 -30.25 -6.21
N ARG A 454 -28.57 -29.83 -7.34
CA ARG A 454 -29.24 -28.99 -8.36
C ARG A 454 -29.73 -29.76 -9.59
N GLU A 455 -29.43 -31.06 -9.67
CA GLU A 455 -29.85 -31.94 -10.78
C GLU A 455 -31.05 -32.85 -10.43
N ARG A 456 -31.64 -32.68 -9.24
CA ARG A 456 -32.88 -33.35 -8.83
C ARG A 456 -33.92 -32.34 -8.34
N GLN A 457 -34.41 -31.50 -9.24
CA GLN A 457 -35.70 -30.82 -9.09
C GLN A 457 -36.31 -30.52 -10.44
#